data_AF-A0A699RK47-F1
#
_entry.id   AF-A0A699RK47-F1
#
_cell.length_a   1.000
_cell.length_b   1.000
_cell.length_c   1.000
_cell.angle_alpha   90.00
_cell.angle_beta   90.00
_cell.angle_gamma   90.00
#
_symmetry.space_group_name_H-M   'P 1'
#
loop_
_entity.id
_entity.type
_entity.pdbx_description
1 polymer ?
#
loop_
_entity_poly.entity_id
_entity_poly.type
_entity_poly.pdbx_seq_one_letter_code
_entity_poly.pdbx_strand_id
1 'polypeptide(L)'
;MVLATGLTLSAFAFDALLAGKITYNLYDLKLKTGITEVPWHTSQLLTDIDFWIVLAAGFLVYILWGLMVHSVAEQSKNSQPIQAAVRRRKRKIEQLTAEIQQCREKLEELRTKIDANLAQIKKLQASLSHKTIYWPEFEGEIAQFTKGWLEFISGTQMRVKERQEEATTLVKEYLQLVDSQLKPSAL
;
A
#
# COMPACT_ATOMS: atom_id res chain seq x y z
N MET A 1 24.85 35.17 -26.15
CA MET A 1 24.47 36.46 -26.76
C MET A 1 24.98 36.61 -28.19
N VAL A 2 26.28 36.39 -28.47
CA VAL A 2 26.87 36.58 -29.82
C VAL A 2 26.28 35.64 -30.89
N LEU A 3 26.00 34.38 -30.56
CA LEU A 3 25.40 33.44 -31.51
C LEU A 3 23.94 33.79 -31.87
N ALA A 4 23.16 34.24 -30.89
CA ALA A 4 21.77 34.63 -31.09
C ALA A 4 21.65 35.89 -31.95
N THR A 5 22.53 36.88 -31.71
CA THR A 5 22.58 38.12 -32.49
C THR A 5 23.03 37.87 -33.93
N GLY A 6 23.99 36.97 -34.15
CA GLY A 6 24.38 36.55 -35.50
C GLY A 6 23.25 35.87 -36.27
N LEU A 7 22.49 34.97 -35.62
CA LEU A 7 21.35 34.30 -36.24
C LEU A 7 20.22 35.28 -36.60
N THR A 8 19.92 36.24 -35.72
CA THR A 8 18.90 37.27 -36.00
C THR A 8 19.29 38.19 -37.14
N LEU A 9 20.57 38.57 -37.25
CA LEU A 9 21.05 39.37 -38.38
C LEU A 9 20.95 38.59 -39.70
N SER A 10 21.31 37.31 -39.68
CA SER A 10 21.21 36.45 -40.85
C SER A 10 19.76 36.25 -41.29
N ALA A 11 18.83 36.05 -40.35
CA ALA A 11 17.41 35.93 -40.64
C ALA A 11 16.84 37.23 -41.22
N PHE A 12 17.19 38.37 -40.62
CA PHE A 12 16.79 39.67 -41.14
C PHE A 12 17.32 39.93 -42.56
N ALA A 13 18.58 39.59 -42.82
CA ALA A 13 19.15 39.70 -44.16
C ALA A 13 18.42 38.80 -45.17
N PHE A 14 18.04 37.58 -44.75
CA PHE A 14 17.26 36.67 -45.59
C PHE A 14 15.85 37.22 -45.88
N ASP A 15 15.17 37.79 -44.88
CA ASP A 15 13.85 38.39 -45.07
C ASP A 15 13.89 39.64 -45.95
N ALA A 16 14.95 40.45 -45.86
CA ALA A 16 15.18 41.55 -46.77
C ALA A 16 15.38 41.08 -48.22
N LEU A 17 16.09 39.96 -48.43
CA LEU A 17 16.23 39.35 -49.76
C LEU A 17 14.88 38.81 -50.28
N LEU A 18 14.08 38.18 -49.42
CA LEU A 18 12.74 37.70 -49.78
C LEU A 18 11.81 38.85 -50.14
N ALA A 19 11.75 39.89 -49.32
CA ALA A 19 10.97 41.09 -49.60
C ALA A 19 11.38 41.70 -50.93
N GLY A 20 12.70 41.80 -51.20
CA GLY A 20 13.20 42.32 -52.47
C GLY A 20 12.77 41.49 -53.68
N LYS A 21 12.78 40.16 -53.57
CA LYS A 21 12.31 39.28 -54.64
C LYS A 21 10.79 39.39 -54.87
N ILE A 22 10.02 39.52 -53.80
CA ILE A 22 8.56 39.68 -53.88
C ILE A 22 8.22 41.02 -54.54
N THR A 23 8.87 42.11 -54.14
CA THR A 23 8.67 43.44 -54.73
C THR A 23 9.07 43.46 -56.21
N TYR A 24 10.20 42.84 -56.57
CA TYR A 24 10.60 42.70 -57.97
C TYR A 24 9.56 41.95 -58.80
N ASN A 25 9.08 40.81 -58.30
CA ASN A 25 8.05 40.03 -58.99
C ASN A 25 6.73 40.81 -59.10
N LEU A 26 6.34 41.55 -58.06
CA LEU A 26 5.15 42.39 -58.08
C LEU A 26 5.28 43.51 -59.11
N TYR A 27 6.46 44.11 -59.25
CA TYR A 27 6.72 45.14 -60.24
C TYR A 27 6.75 44.59 -61.68
N ASP A 28 7.41 43.45 -61.90
CA ASP A 28 7.41 42.74 -63.19
C ASP A 28 5.99 42.37 -63.63
N LEU A 29 5.13 41.99 -62.69
CA LEU A 29 3.70 41.80 -62.95
C LEU A 29 3.00 43.11 -63.35
N LYS A 30 3.27 44.23 -62.68
CA LYS A 30 2.72 45.55 -63.04
C LYS A 30 3.17 46.02 -64.43
N LEU A 31 4.40 45.70 -64.82
CA LEU A 31 4.92 45.97 -66.18
C LEU A 31 4.20 45.12 -67.23
N LYS A 32 4.04 43.81 -66.98
CA LYS A 32 3.37 42.87 -67.89
C LYS A 32 1.88 43.12 -68.07
N THR A 33 1.22 43.72 -67.08
CA THR A 33 -0.20 44.11 -67.16
C THR A 33 -0.41 45.49 -67.78
N GLY A 34 0.65 46.20 -68.15
CA GLY A 34 0.57 47.54 -68.74
C GLY A 34 0.23 48.65 -67.75
N ILE A 35 0.33 48.38 -66.44
CA ILE A 35 0.09 49.39 -65.38
C ILE A 35 1.29 50.35 -65.27
N THR A 36 2.47 49.92 -65.70
CA THR A 36 3.71 50.72 -65.65
C THR A 36 4.54 50.46 -66.91
N GLU A 37 5.18 51.49 -67.47
CA GLU A 37 5.97 51.38 -68.72
C GLU A 37 7.49 51.41 -68.51
N VAL A 38 7.94 51.65 -67.28
CA VAL A 38 9.37 51.82 -66.95
C VAL A 38 9.96 50.51 -66.43
N PRO A 39 11.14 50.07 -66.90
CA PRO A 39 11.81 48.89 -66.35
C PRO A 39 12.33 49.16 -64.93
N TRP A 40 12.25 48.13 -64.08
CA TRP A 40 12.66 48.23 -62.68
C TRP A 40 14.17 48.36 -62.53
N HIS A 41 14.61 49.29 -61.69
CA HIS A 41 16.02 49.44 -61.32
C HIS A 41 16.24 49.09 -59.85
N THR A 42 17.36 48.42 -59.54
CA THR A 42 17.71 48.00 -58.17
C THR A 42 17.84 49.16 -57.17
N SER A 43 18.12 50.37 -57.66
CA SER A 43 18.13 51.60 -56.86
C SER A 43 16.75 52.02 -56.34
N GLN A 44 15.66 51.56 -56.97
CA GLN A 44 14.29 51.86 -56.55
C GLN A 44 13.82 50.96 -55.40
N LEU A 45 14.52 49.86 -55.13
CA LEU A 45 14.12 48.87 -54.13
C LEU A 45 13.96 49.48 -52.72
N LEU A 46 14.90 50.33 -52.32
CA LEU A 46 14.91 50.95 -50.99
C LEU A 46 13.90 52.11 -50.84
N THR A 47 13.41 52.64 -51.97
CA THR A 47 12.42 53.72 -52.01
C THR A 47 11.00 53.20 -52.20
N ASP A 48 10.84 51.95 -52.65
CA ASP A 48 9.55 51.33 -52.89
C ASP A 48 8.83 51.00 -51.56
N ILE A 49 7.60 51.50 -51.42
CA ILE A 49 6.77 51.24 -50.25
C ILE A 49 6.35 49.76 -50.18
N ASP A 50 6.19 49.09 -51.31
CA ASP A 50 5.81 47.67 -51.37
C ASP A 50 6.90 46.80 -50.72
N PHE A 51 8.18 47.16 -50.89
CA PHE A 51 9.29 46.50 -50.21
C PHE A 51 9.19 46.61 -48.69
N TRP A 52 9.00 47.82 -48.17
CA TRP A 52 8.88 48.04 -46.73
C TRP A 52 7.64 47.38 -46.12
N ILE A 53 6.53 47.33 -46.86
CA ILE A 53 5.31 46.63 -46.42
C ILE A 53 5.56 45.12 -46.34
N VAL A 54 6.16 44.51 -47.36
CA VAL A 54 6.45 43.06 -47.34
C VAL A 54 7.44 42.72 -46.24
N LEU A 55 8.49 43.54 -46.05
CA LEU A 55 9.47 43.36 -44.98
C LEU A 55 8.81 43.47 -43.59
N ALA A 56 7.95 44.48 -43.37
CA ALA A 56 7.24 44.69 -42.11
C ALA A 56 6.23 43.56 -41.81
N ALA A 57 5.57 43.01 -42.83
CA ALA A 57 4.67 41.88 -42.68
C ALA A 57 5.41 40.62 -42.17
N GLY A 58 6.64 40.39 -42.64
CA GLY A 58 7.52 39.33 -42.12
C GLY A 58 7.81 39.49 -40.61
N PHE A 59 8.08 40.71 -40.16
CA PHE A 59 8.27 40.99 -38.73
C PHE A 59 7.05 40.70 -37.87
N LEU A 60 5.85 40.97 -38.38
CA LEU A 60 4.61 40.68 -37.67
C LEU A 60 4.45 39.18 -37.39
N VAL A 61 4.85 38.33 -38.34
CA VAL A 61 4.86 36.88 -38.18
C VAL A 61 5.79 36.44 -37.05
N TYR A 62 6.97 37.05 -36.89
CA TYR A 62 7.86 36.73 -35.75
C TYR A 62 7.27 37.12 -34.41
N ILE A 63 6.53 38.23 -34.33
CA ILE A 63 5.81 38.61 -33.10
C ILE A 63 4.78 37.53 -32.73
N LEU A 64 4.02 37.05 -33.73
CA LEU A 64 3.05 35.97 -33.52
C LEU A 64 3.72 34.65 -33.09
N TRP A 65 4.83 34.28 -33.72
CA TRP A 65 5.60 33.10 -33.32
C TRP A 65 6.17 33.24 -31.91
N GLY A 66 6.64 34.43 -31.53
CA GLY A 66 7.11 34.71 -30.17
C GLY A 66 6.01 34.48 -29.13
N LEU A 67 4.79 34.98 -29.40
CA LEU A 67 3.63 34.75 -28.54
C LEU A 67 3.21 33.27 -28.49
N MET A 68 3.27 32.57 -29.63
CA MET A 68 2.95 31.14 -29.69
C MET A 68 3.93 30.32 -28.86
N VAL A 69 5.24 30.53 -29.03
CA VAL A 69 6.29 29.83 -28.27
C VAL A 69 6.15 30.14 -26.78
N HIS A 70 5.86 31.39 -26.42
CA HIS A 70 5.60 31.77 -25.03
C HIS A 70 4.40 31.00 -24.44
N SER A 71 3.27 30.94 -25.16
CA SER A 71 2.08 30.20 -24.73
C SER A 71 2.34 28.70 -24.55
N VAL A 72 3.07 28.07 -25.49
CA VAL A 72 3.43 26.64 -25.39
C VAL A 72 4.37 26.39 -24.21
N ALA A 73 5.34 27.28 -23.98
CA ALA A 73 6.25 27.17 -22.85
C ALA A 73 5.53 27.32 -21.50
N GLU A 74 4.60 28.28 -21.38
CA GLU A 74 3.76 28.52 -20.21
C GLU A 74 2.95 27.26 -19.83
N GLN A 75 2.30 26.64 -20.83
CA GLN A 75 1.51 25.42 -20.63
C GLN A 75 2.37 24.24 -20.19
N SER A 76 3.55 24.07 -20.79
CA SER A 76 4.50 23.02 -20.40
C SER A 76 4.96 23.19 -18.95
N LYS A 77 5.32 24.42 -18.56
CA LYS A 77 5.79 24.74 -17.20
C LYS A 77 4.71 24.49 -16.15
N ASN A 78 3.45 24.78 -16.44
CA ASN A 78 2.34 24.54 -15.52
C ASN A 78 1.90 23.06 -15.46
N SER A 79 2.10 22.30 -16.55
CA SER A 79 1.75 20.87 -16.59
C SER A 79 2.73 19.98 -15.81
N GLN A 80 4.03 20.31 -15.83
CA GLN A 80 5.07 19.53 -15.16
C GLN A 80 4.88 19.34 -13.64
N PRO A 81 4.62 20.38 -12.81
CA PRO A 81 4.45 20.21 -11.38
C PRO A 81 3.19 19.42 -11.03
N ILE A 82 2.11 19.59 -11.82
CA ILE A 82 0.87 18.83 -11.65
C ILE A 82 1.13 17.34 -11.92
N GLN A 83 1.80 17.01 -13.04
CA GLN A 83 2.16 15.63 -13.36
C GLN A 83 3.08 15.00 -12.30
N ALA A 84 4.05 15.77 -11.79
CA ALA A 84 4.92 15.31 -10.71
C ALA A 84 4.13 15.02 -9.42
N ALA A 85 3.19 15.90 -9.05
CA ALA A 85 2.32 15.71 -7.90
C ALA A 85 1.41 14.47 -8.05
N VAL A 86 0.83 14.26 -9.23
CA VAL A 86 0.04 13.06 -9.55
C VAL A 86 0.87 11.79 -9.42
N ARG A 87 2.09 11.77 -10.00
CA ARG A 87 3.01 10.63 -9.89
C ARG A 87 3.38 10.33 -8.44
N ARG A 88 3.64 11.37 -7.62
CA ARG A 88 3.95 11.21 -6.18
C ARG A 88 2.77 10.59 -5.42
N ARG A 89 1.54 11.08 -5.66
CA ARG A 89 0.33 10.53 -5.04
C ARG A 89 0.10 9.08 -5.45
N LYS A 90 0.26 8.76 -6.74
CA LYS A 90 0.11 7.39 -7.24
C LYS A 90 1.07 6.41 -6.57
N ARG A 91 2.35 6.78 -6.45
CA ARG A 91 3.34 5.98 -5.70
C ARG A 91 2.95 5.78 -4.24
N LYS A 92 2.40 6.82 -3.59
CA LYS A 92 1.96 6.69 -2.19
C LYS A 92 0.77 5.76 -2.04
N ILE A 93 -0.16 5.77 -2.99
CA ILE A 93 -1.28 4.81 -3.04
C ILE A 93 -0.73 3.40 -3.21
N GLU A 94 0.15 3.16 -4.17
CA GLU A 94 0.77 1.84 -4.40
C GLU A 94 1.48 1.32 -3.14
N GLN A 95 2.24 2.17 -2.45
CA GLN A 95 2.88 1.82 -1.19
C GLN A 95 1.87 1.45 -0.10
N LEU A 96 0.84 2.28 0.10
CA LEU A 96 -0.20 2.02 1.12
C LEU A 96 -0.99 0.75 0.81
N THR A 97 -1.26 0.47 -0.47
CA THR A 97 -1.92 -0.77 -0.88
C THR A 97 -1.06 -2.00 -0.56
N ALA A 98 0.26 -1.92 -0.78
CA ALA A 98 1.18 -2.98 -0.39
C ALA A 98 1.22 -3.19 1.13
N GLU A 99 1.27 -2.10 1.91
CA GLU A 99 1.21 -2.15 3.38
C GLU A 99 -0.11 -2.78 3.88
N ILE A 100 -1.25 -2.42 3.29
CA ILE A 100 -2.55 -3.04 3.61
C ILE A 100 -2.53 -4.54 3.32
N GLN A 101 -1.95 -4.96 2.20
CA GLN A 101 -1.87 -6.36 1.82
C GLN A 101 -1.02 -7.16 2.82
N GLN A 102 0.15 -6.63 3.22
CA GLN A 102 0.98 -7.25 4.25
C GLN A 102 0.26 -7.35 5.60
N CYS A 103 -0.49 -6.32 5.99
CA CYS A 103 -1.29 -6.36 7.22
C CYS A 103 -2.39 -7.43 7.15
N ARG A 104 -3.03 -7.61 5.99
CA ARG A 104 -4.02 -8.69 5.79
C ARG A 104 -3.42 -10.08 5.90
N GLU A 105 -2.24 -10.28 5.31
CA GLU A 105 -1.53 -11.56 5.41
C GLU A 105 -1.17 -11.90 6.85
N LYS A 106 -0.66 -10.92 7.61
CA LYS A 106 -0.40 -11.08 9.05
C LYS A 106 -1.68 -11.37 9.84
N LEU A 107 -2.79 -10.72 9.49
CA LEU A 107 -4.07 -10.95 10.17
C LEU A 107 -4.55 -12.40 9.99
N GLU A 108 -4.47 -12.94 8.77
CA GLU A 108 -4.79 -14.34 8.49
C GLU A 108 -3.82 -15.30 9.22
N GLU A 109 -2.52 -14.99 9.24
CA GLU A 109 -1.55 -15.77 10.02
C GLU A 109 -1.91 -15.81 11.51
N LEU A 110 -2.24 -14.67 12.12
CA LEU A 110 -2.68 -14.63 13.52
C LEU A 110 -3.98 -15.41 13.73
N ARG A 111 -4.93 -15.32 12.80
CA ARG A 111 -6.21 -16.03 12.90
C ARG A 111 -6.02 -17.55 12.89
N THR A 112 -5.19 -18.06 11.98
CA THR A 112 -4.85 -19.49 11.93
C THR A 112 -4.17 -19.97 13.21
N LYS A 113 -3.29 -19.15 13.82
CA LYS A 113 -2.67 -19.44 15.12
C LYS A 113 -3.70 -19.49 16.25
N ILE A 114 -4.66 -18.56 16.27
CA ILE A 114 -5.76 -18.57 17.25
C ILE A 114 -6.57 -19.85 17.12
N ASP A 115 -6.97 -20.23 15.90
CA ASP A 115 -7.75 -21.44 15.67
C ASP A 115 -6.98 -22.71 16.08
N ALA A 116 -5.69 -22.78 15.78
CA ALA A 116 -4.82 -23.87 16.20
C ALA A 116 -4.72 -23.97 17.74
N ASN A 117 -4.54 -22.83 18.42
CA ASN A 117 -4.48 -22.78 19.88
C ASN A 117 -5.81 -23.18 20.52
N LEU A 118 -6.94 -22.73 19.97
CA LEU A 118 -8.27 -23.14 20.43
C LEU A 118 -8.50 -24.65 20.27
N ALA A 119 -8.05 -25.23 19.16
CA ALA A 119 -8.11 -26.67 18.96
C ALA A 119 -7.26 -27.43 19.99
N GLN A 120 -6.06 -26.92 20.31
CA GLN A 120 -5.21 -27.49 21.36
C GLN A 120 -5.84 -27.39 22.75
N ILE A 121 -6.41 -26.23 23.10
CA ILE A 121 -7.15 -26.04 24.36
C ILE A 121 -8.27 -27.06 24.48
N LYS A 122 -9.08 -27.22 23.43
CA LYS A 122 -10.18 -28.20 23.40
C LYS A 122 -9.68 -29.64 23.59
N LYS A 123 -8.55 -30.00 22.96
CA LYS A 123 -7.92 -31.31 23.12
C LYS A 123 -7.44 -31.55 24.56
N LEU A 124 -6.81 -30.56 25.16
CA LEU A 124 -6.35 -30.62 26.57
C LEU A 124 -7.54 -30.73 27.53
N GLN A 125 -8.60 -29.96 27.31
CA GLN A 125 -9.83 -30.05 28.10
C GLN A 125 -10.47 -31.44 28.00
N ALA A 126 -10.55 -32.03 26.81
CA ALA A 126 -11.06 -33.39 26.63
C ALA A 126 -10.19 -34.45 27.35
N SER A 127 -8.86 -34.27 27.31
CA SER A 127 -7.93 -35.14 28.05
C SER A 127 -8.07 -34.99 29.57
N LEU A 128 -8.34 -33.78 30.05
CA LEU A 128 -8.59 -33.53 31.47
C LEU A 128 -9.92 -34.14 31.89
N SER A 129 -11.00 -33.95 31.13
CA SER A 129 -12.31 -34.54 31.46
C SER A 129 -12.28 -36.06 31.50
N HIS A 130 -11.44 -36.72 30.69
CA HIS A 130 -11.27 -38.16 30.76
C HIS A 130 -10.45 -38.60 32.00
N LYS A 131 -9.58 -37.74 32.53
CA LYS A 131 -8.67 -38.03 33.64
C LYS A 131 -9.22 -37.61 35.01
N THR A 132 -10.27 -36.80 35.06
CA THR A 132 -10.95 -36.46 36.31
C THR A 132 -11.73 -37.68 36.80
N ILE A 133 -11.08 -38.49 37.63
CA ILE A 133 -11.76 -39.47 38.48
C ILE A 133 -12.74 -38.68 39.34
N TYR A 134 -14.02 -39.03 39.29
CA TYR A 134 -15.03 -38.45 40.17
C TYR A 134 -14.79 -39.00 41.59
N TRP A 135 -14.01 -38.26 42.37
CA TRP A 135 -13.54 -38.65 43.70
C TRP A 135 -14.63 -39.19 44.64
N PRO A 136 -15.86 -38.63 44.69
CA PRO A 136 -16.90 -39.15 45.59
C PRO A 136 -17.37 -40.58 45.26
N GLU A 137 -17.42 -40.96 43.98
CA GLU A 137 -17.82 -42.32 43.57
C GLU A 137 -16.70 -43.33 43.86
N PHE A 138 -15.46 -42.94 43.59
CA PHE A 138 -14.27 -43.74 43.90
C PHE A 138 -14.10 -43.96 45.42
N GLU A 139 -14.36 -42.94 46.23
CA GLU A 139 -14.36 -43.06 47.69
C GLU A 139 -15.43 -44.03 48.21
N GLY A 140 -16.63 -43.99 47.61
CA GLY A 140 -17.70 -44.94 47.92
C GLY A 140 -17.29 -46.39 47.63
N GLU A 141 -16.66 -46.64 46.48
CA GLU A 141 -16.14 -47.96 46.12
C GLU A 141 -15.02 -48.44 47.07
N ILE A 142 -14.07 -47.56 47.43
CA ILE A 142 -13.02 -47.87 48.41
C ILE A 142 -13.62 -48.15 49.79
N ALA A 143 -14.60 -47.36 50.24
CA ALA A 143 -15.25 -47.57 51.54
C ALA A 143 -16.00 -48.91 51.58
N GLN A 144 -16.71 -49.27 50.50
CA GLN A 144 -17.38 -50.56 50.39
C GLN A 144 -16.38 -51.72 50.37
N PHE A 145 -15.30 -51.61 49.59
CA PHE A 145 -14.24 -52.61 49.57
C PHE A 145 -13.61 -52.80 50.95
N THR A 146 -13.25 -51.70 51.62
CA THR A 146 -12.61 -51.72 52.94
C THR A 146 -13.55 -52.34 53.98
N LYS A 147 -14.84 -52.02 53.94
CA LYS A 147 -15.86 -52.61 54.80
C LYS A 147 -15.99 -54.12 54.56
N GLY A 148 -16.11 -54.55 53.30
CA GLY A 148 -16.20 -55.98 52.96
C GLY A 148 -14.94 -56.77 53.35
N TRP A 149 -13.76 -56.17 53.21
CA TRP A 149 -12.50 -56.77 53.64
C TRP A 149 -12.42 -56.89 55.18
N LEU A 150 -12.89 -55.87 55.91
CA LEU A 150 -12.94 -55.90 57.38
C LEU A 150 -13.94 -56.93 57.89
N GLU A 151 -15.10 -57.06 57.24
CA GLU A 151 -16.07 -58.12 57.50
C GLU A 151 -15.45 -59.50 57.23
N PHE A 152 -14.74 -59.68 56.11
CA PHE A 152 -14.03 -60.92 55.78
C PHE A 152 -12.96 -61.28 56.82
N ILE A 153 -12.16 -60.32 57.29
CA ILE A 153 -11.15 -60.54 58.33
C ILE A 153 -11.76 -60.83 59.69
N SER A 154 -12.89 -60.20 60.01
CA SER A 154 -13.61 -60.46 61.26
C SER A 154 -14.31 -61.82 61.25
N GLY A 155 -14.72 -62.30 60.06
CA GLY A 155 -15.36 -63.60 59.87
C GLY A 155 -14.39 -64.76 59.66
N THR A 156 -13.17 -64.51 59.19
CA THR A 156 -12.10 -65.52 59.16
C THR A 156 -11.44 -65.59 60.53
N GLN A 157 -11.26 -66.79 61.08
CA GLN A 157 -10.46 -67.04 62.29
C GLN A 157 -8.95 -66.80 62.02
N MET A 158 -8.58 -65.59 61.61
CA MET A 158 -7.18 -65.18 61.60
C MET A 158 -6.73 -65.09 63.06
N ARG A 159 -5.93 -66.06 63.49
CA ARG A 159 -5.51 -66.35 64.88
C ARG A 159 -4.62 -65.28 65.56
N VAL A 160 -4.82 -63.99 65.29
CA VAL A 160 -4.00 -62.92 65.87
C VAL A 160 -4.89 -61.72 66.24
N LYS A 161 -5.41 -61.70 67.46
CA LYS A 161 -6.26 -60.61 67.99
C LYS A 161 -5.57 -59.24 67.92
N GLU A 162 -4.25 -59.19 68.17
CA GLU A 162 -3.44 -57.97 68.12
C GLU A 162 -3.41 -57.31 66.73
N ARG A 163 -3.25 -58.10 65.65
CA ARG A 163 -3.23 -57.57 64.28
C ARG A 163 -4.60 -57.13 63.78
N GLN A 164 -5.68 -57.73 64.30
CA GLN A 164 -7.03 -57.30 63.96
C GLN A 164 -7.34 -55.93 64.58
N GLU A 165 -6.93 -55.69 65.83
CA GLU A 165 -7.11 -54.39 66.49
C GLU A 165 -6.27 -53.29 65.82
N GLU A 166 -5.01 -53.57 65.45
CA GLU A 166 -4.17 -52.64 64.69
C GLU A 166 -4.78 -52.29 63.32
N ALA A 167 -5.22 -53.30 62.55
CA ALA A 167 -5.83 -53.08 61.25
C ALA A 167 -7.14 -52.27 61.36
N THR A 168 -7.96 -52.55 62.37
CA THR A 168 -9.23 -51.82 62.60
C THR A 168 -8.96 -50.37 63.01
N THR A 169 -7.89 -50.13 63.77
CA THR A 169 -7.49 -48.78 64.21
C THR A 169 -6.97 -47.96 63.05
N LEU A 170 -6.11 -48.54 62.20
CA LEU A 170 -5.58 -47.87 61.01
C LEU A 170 -6.69 -47.51 60.00
N VAL A 171 -7.68 -48.39 59.81
CA VAL A 171 -8.84 -48.09 58.96
C VAL A 171 -9.69 -46.96 59.53
N LYS A 172 -9.93 -46.94 60.85
CA LYS A 172 -10.64 -45.83 61.51
C LYS A 172 -9.91 -44.51 61.37
N GLU A 173 -8.60 -44.51 61.56
CA GLU A 173 -7.76 -43.31 61.42
C GLU A 173 -7.79 -42.77 59.98
N TYR A 174 -7.69 -43.65 58.99
CA TYR A 174 -7.83 -43.28 57.58
C TYR A 174 -9.21 -42.67 57.28
N LEU A 175 -10.29 -43.29 57.75
CA LEU A 175 -11.66 -42.78 57.55
C LEU A 175 -11.87 -41.40 58.21
N GLN A 176 -11.29 -41.16 59.39
CA GLN A 176 -11.33 -39.85 60.04
C GLN A 176 -10.50 -38.79 59.31
N LEU A 177 -9.33 -39.16 58.79
CA LEU A 177 -8.49 -38.28 58.01
C LEU A 177 -9.21 -37.82 56.73
N VAL A 178 -9.82 -38.77 56.01
CA VAL A 178 -10.63 -38.51 54.81
C VAL A 178 -11.77 -37.53 55.14
N ASP A 179 -12.56 -37.80 56.19
CA ASP A 179 -13.68 -36.93 56.60
C ASP A 179 -13.23 -35.51 57.01
N SER A 180 -12.02 -35.37 57.56
CA SER A 180 -11.46 -34.07 57.97
C SER A 180 -10.94 -33.21 56.80
N GLN A 181 -10.39 -33.85 55.76
CA GLN A 181 -9.83 -33.17 54.58
C GLN A 181 -10.91 -32.83 53.53
N LEU A 182 -12.13 -33.37 53.69
CA LEU A 182 -13.26 -33.21 52.78
C LEU A 182 -14.24 -32.08 53.13
N LYS A 183 -14.03 -31.31 54.21
CA LYS A 183 -14.70 -30.01 54.34
C LYS A 183 -14.04 -29.05 53.34
N PRO A 184 -14.67 -28.71 52.21
CA PRO A 184 -14.09 -27.75 51.31
C PRO A 184 -14.10 -26.42 52.07
N SER A 185 -12.93 -25.79 52.20
CA SER A 185 -12.88 -24.35 52.39
C SER A 185 -13.66 -23.74 51.23
N ALA A 186 -14.89 -23.31 51.53
CA ALA A 186 -15.77 -22.61 50.62
C ALA A 186 -15.00 -21.46 49.97
N LEU A 187 -14.80 -21.57 48.66
CA LEU A 187 -14.38 -20.52 47.73
C LEU A 187 -15.10 -20.76 46.41
#